data_AF-B6JWU0-F1
#
_entry.id   AF-B6JWU0-F1
#
_cell.length_a   1.000
_cell.length_b   1.000
_cell.length_c   1.000
_cell.angle_alpha   90.00
_cell.angle_beta   90.00
_cell.angle_gamma   90.00
#
_symmetry.space_group_name_H-M   'P 1'
#
loop_
_entity.id
_entity.type
_entity.pdbx_description
1 polymer ?
#
loop_
_entity_poly.entity_id
_entity_poly.type
_entity_poly.pdbx_seq_one_letter_code
_entity_poly.pdbx_strand_id
1 'polypeptide(L)'
;MNTHFNICRGRYALRVMTKTRTRQFSLLRRKTINVLGIETSCDDCSVAVCQYDQSRNEPSKVLLQKTRRTIHLYEKYGGIHPNIVMHEHQRQLAPLIQSVLTEAEKLDASIIDIVSVTRGPGMLGPLAVGLNTAKGLAVGLKVPLIGVHHMLGHLLAPKLERNIDFPFLSLLVSGGHTMLVYSKSLFDHEILATTLDIAVGDYLDKCARLLRIPWNGEMPAAALERYSVVSDVTEFPLHVPLSKNAKTRLHCFSFAGLQTQVEKVLTCLGGETAPENVKRRIAYAVQSIAFDHICRKVRLCMNDLVDKPISAFVCSGGVARNRYLRNMLVVMLSNFETDTSHSIPLVCPSADLCSDNASMIANAAIEMYKHGITSPLTIEPTSKWSLDALSPFDRAVYEPMSSFEARHSHLP
;
A
#
# COMPACT_ATOMS: atom_id res chain seq x y z
N MET A 1 -58.33 25.04 6.41
CA MET A 1 -57.37 23.98 6.79
C MET A 1 -56.06 24.28 6.06
N ASN A 2 -55.19 25.08 6.69
CA ASN A 2 -53.86 25.41 6.18
C ASN A 2 -52.84 24.57 6.96
N THR A 3 -52.20 23.62 6.28
CA THR A 3 -51.16 22.79 6.87
C THR A 3 -49.77 23.41 6.65
N HIS A 4 -49.11 23.67 7.77
CA HIS A 4 -47.76 24.20 7.89
C HIS A 4 -46.71 23.26 7.27
N PHE A 5 -45.94 23.78 6.31
CA PHE A 5 -44.64 23.20 5.95
C PHE A 5 -43.56 23.82 6.85
N ASN A 6 -43.07 23.03 7.81
CA ASN A 6 -41.90 23.37 8.63
C ASN A 6 -40.63 23.28 7.77
N ILE A 7 -40.04 24.43 7.44
CA ILE A 7 -38.72 24.53 6.84
C ILE A 7 -37.68 24.46 7.98
N CYS A 8 -37.10 23.27 8.19
CA CYS A 8 -35.88 23.13 8.97
C CYS A 8 -34.69 23.74 8.20
N ARG A 9 -34.44 25.04 8.40
CA ARG A 9 -33.18 25.71 8.02
C ARG A 9 -32.03 25.17 8.87
N GLY A 10 -31.36 24.13 8.38
CA GLY A 10 -30.13 23.60 8.97
C GLY A 10 -28.96 24.57 8.85
N ARG A 11 -28.49 25.08 10.00
CA ARG A 11 -27.38 26.02 10.21
C ARG A 11 -25.98 25.53 9.76
N TYR A 12 -25.89 24.51 8.91
CA TYR A 12 -24.63 23.85 8.53
C TYR A 12 -23.81 24.61 7.47
N ALA A 13 -24.44 25.37 6.59
CA ALA A 13 -23.73 26.02 5.47
C ALA A 13 -22.95 27.29 5.85
N LEU A 14 -23.34 28.02 6.90
CA LEU A 14 -22.78 29.35 7.16
C LEU A 14 -21.49 29.38 8.00
N ARG A 15 -21.16 28.32 8.74
CA ARG A 15 -20.01 28.35 9.67
C ARG A 15 -18.68 27.93 9.01
N VAL A 16 -18.73 27.22 7.89
CA VAL A 16 -17.56 26.85 7.08
C VAL A 16 -17.12 27.98 6.14
N MET A 17 -18.06 28.84 5.71
CA MET A 17 -17.80 29.88 4.70
C MET A 17 -17.25 31.20 5.24
N THR A 18 -17.23 31.43 6.56
CA THR A 18 -16.78 32.72 7.12
C THR A 18 -15.30 32.74 7.54
N LYS A 19 -14.60 31.60 7.53
CA LYS A 19 -13.14 31.51 7.76
C LYS A 19 -12.29 31.50 6.48
N THR A 20 -12.90 31.73 5.32
CA THR A 20 -12.30 31.41 4.02
C THR A 20 -11.33 32.48 3.50
N ARG A 21 -11.39 33.72 4.00
CA ARG A 21 -10.59 34.85 3.46
C ARG A 21 -9.16 34.97 3.99
N THR A 22 -8.78 34.21 5.02
CA THR A 22 -7.45 34.26 5.67
C THR A 22 -6.62 32.97 5.55
N ARG A 23 -7.11 31.96 4.82
CA ARG A 23 -6.48 30.61 4.74
C ARG A 23 -5.15 30.56 3.98
N GLN A 24 -4.91 31.54 3.13
CA GLN A 24 -3.92 31.45 2.06
C GLN A 24 -2.47 31.70 2.48
N PHE A 25 -2.28 32.50 3.53
CA PHE A 25 -0.96 32.81 4.09
C PHE A 25 -0.59 31.91 5.29
N SER A 26 -1.44 30.93 5.65
CA SER A 26 -1.32 30.23 6.95
C SER A 26 -0.69 28.85 6.91
N LEU A 27 -0.59 28.16 5.77
CA LEU A 27 -0.06 26.78 5.73
C LEU A 27 1.44 26.72 6.10
N LEU A 28 2.22 27.72 5.67
CA LEU A 28 3.63 27.90 6.07
C LEU A 28 3.81 28.41 7.52
N ARG A 29 2.73 28.89 8.16
CA ARG A 29 2.73 29.41 9.53
C ARG A 29 2.08 28.47 10.54
N ARG A 30 1.37 27.45 10.07
CA ARG A 30 0.66 26.50 10.91
C ARG A 30 1.62 25.46 11.41
N LYS A 31 1.73 25.35 12.73
CA LYS A 31 2.51 24.29 13.37
C LYS A 31 2.04 22.91 12.95
N THR A 32 0.72 22.72 12.75
CA THR A 32 0.14 21.42 12.38
C THR A 32 -0.60 21.48 11.04
N ILE A 33 -0.42 20.43 10.25
CA ILE A 33 -1.04 20.24 8.93
C ILE A 33 -1.83 18.93 8.96
N ASN A 34 -3.13 19.01 8.65
CA ASN A 34 -3.98 17.82 8.54
C ASN A 34 -4.18 17.43 7.07
N VAL A 35 -3.83 16.19 6.73
CA VAL A 35 -3.94 15.64 5.38
C VAL A 35 -5.02 14.57 5.34
N LEU A 36 -6.02 14.77 4.48
CA LEU A 36 -7.01 13.74 4.16
C LEU A 36 -6.42 12.80 3.10
N GLY A 37 -6.34 11.52 3.39
CA GLY A 37 -5.93 10.46 2.46
C GLY A 37 -7.11 9.67 1.95
N ILE A 38 -7.09 9.32 0.66
CA ILE A 38 -8.08 8.46 0.00
C ILE A 38 -7.34 7.36 -0.78
N GLU A 39 -7.64 6.10 -0.47
CA GLU A 39 -7.09 4.92 -1.15
C GLU A 39 -8.25 4.09 -1.72
N THR A 40 -8.23 3.89 -3.04
CA THR A 40 -9.31 3.25 -3.83
C THR A 40 -8.75 2.48 -5.05
N SER A 41 -7.47 2.12 -5.04
CA SER A 41 -6.78 1.48 -6.18
C SER A 41 -7.23 0.05 -6.44
N CYS A 42 -7.56 -0.69 -5.39
CA CYS A 42 -7.99 -2.08 -5.43
C CYS A 42 -9.41 -2.25 -4.85
N ASP A 43 -9.63 -3.29 -4.05
CA ASP A 43 -10.92 -3.70 -3.48
C ASP A 43 -11.24 -3.05 -2.12
N ASP A 44 -10.22 -2.57 -1.41
CA ASP A 44 -10.40 -1.82 -0.17
C ASP A 44 -10.69 -0.34 -0.45
N CYS A 45 -11.73 0.20 0.19
CA CYS A 45 -12.01 1.64 0.20
C CYS A 45 -11.54 2.19 1.55
N SER A 46 -10.48 2.98 1.56
CA SER A 46 -9.90 3.53 2.79
C SER A 46 -9.86 5.05 2.78
N VAL A 47 -10.11 5.65 3.93
CA VAL A 47 -10.01 7.08 4.17
C VAL A 47 -9.32 7.31 5.52
N ALA A 48 -8.38 8.25 5.56
CA ALA A 48 -7.64 8.58 6.77
C ALA A 48 -7.41 10.08 6.90
N VAL A 49 -7.25 10.55 8.13
CA VAL A 49 -6.72 11.88 8.44
C VAL A 49 -5.41 11.68 9.19
N CYS A 50 -4.32 12.18 8.60
CA CYS A 50 -3.01 12.21 9.24
C CYS A 50 -2.64 13.65 9.59
N GLN A 51 -1.95 13.83 10.71
CA GLN A 51 -1.48 15.13 11.17
C GLN A 51 0.04 15.15 11.18
N TYR A 52 0.60 16.18 10.58
CA TYR A 52 2.02 16.47 10.59
C TYR A 52 2.28 17.74 11.39
N ASP A 53 3.19 17.68 12.36
CA ASP A 53 3.64 18.83 13.13
C ASP A 53 4.98 19.33 12.58
N GLN A 54 4.98 20.49 11.92
CA GLN A 54 6.15 21.12 11.33
C GLN A 54 7.21 21.52 12.36
N SER A 55 6.82 21.67 13.64
CA SER A 55 7.74 22.08 14.71
C SER A 55 8.48 20.91 15.35
N ARG A 56 8.14 19.67 14.98
CA ARG A 56 8.72 18.45 15.55
C ARG A 56 9.35 17.61 14.46
N ASN A 57 10.50 17.02 14.77
CA ASN A 57 11.14 16.03 13.89
C ASN A 57 10.62 14.62 14.20
N GLU A 58 9.30 14.45 14.16
CA GLU A 58 8.63 13.20 14.52
C GLU A 58 7.80 12.66 13.34
N PRO A 59 7.56 11.33 13.31
CA PRO A 59 6.62 10.72 12.38
C PRO A 59 5.25 11.40 12.40
N SER A 60 4.62 11.46 11.23
CA SER A 60 3.25 11.96 11.11
C SER A 60 2.29 11.06 11.90
N LYS A 61 1.34 11.67 12.62
CA LYS A 61 0.38 10.93 13.44
C LYS A 61 -0.86 10.58 12.64
N VAL A 62 -1.24 9.30 12.61
CA VAL A 62 -2.56 8.88 12.14
C VAL A 62 -3.60 9.27 13.19
N LEU A 63 -4.46 10.23 12.89
CA LEU A 63 -5.53 10.65 13.81
C LEU A 63 -6.74 9.72 13.73
N LEU A 64 -7.12 9.37 12.50
CA LEU A 64 -8.24 8.49 12.24
C LEU A 64 -8.03 7.77 10.91
N GLN A 65 -8.37 6.50 10.86
CA GLN A 65 -8.41 5.71 9.64
C GLN A 65 -9.63 4.80 9.67
N LYS A 66 -10.34 4.73 8.55
CA LYS A 66 -11.40 3.75 8.35
C LYS A 66 -11.25 3.11 6.99
N THR A 67 -11.30 1.78 6.98
CA THR A 67 -11.27 0.97 5.76
C THR A 67 -12.54 0.14 5.69
N ARG A 68 -13.22 0.19 4.54
CA ARG A 68 -14.29 -0.74 4.20
C ARG A 68 -13.69 -1.84 3.34
N ARG A 69 -13.66 -3.05 3.92
CA ARG A 69 -13.17 -4.25 3.25
C ARG A 69 -14.31 -4.97 2.58
N THR A 70 -14.19 -5.22 1.28
CA THR A 70 -15.26 -5.83 0.48
C THR A 70 -14.92 -7.23 0.00
N ILE A 71 -13.84 -7.84 0.49
CA ILE A 71 -13.37 -9.16 0.06
C ILE A 71 -14.46 -10.25 0.04
N HIS A 72 -15.30 -10.30 1.08
CA HIS A 72 -16.42 -11.26 1.20
C HIS A 72 -17.44 -11.17 0.04
N LEU A 73 -17.57 -10.00 -0.59
CA LEU A 73 -18.48 -9.82 -1.74
C LEU A 73 -17.96 -10.54 -3.00
N TYR A 74 -16.65 -10.79 -3.05
CA TYR A 74 -15.96 -11.36 -4.21
C TYR A 74 -15.67 -12.85 -4.08
N GLU A 75 -15.77 -13.42 -2.88
CA GLU A 75 -15.56 -14.85 -2.64
C GLU A 75 -16.41 -15.73 -3.56
N LYS A 76 -17.68 -15.36 -3.76
CA LYS A 76 -18.61 -16.06 -4.67
C LYS A 76 -18.20 -16.04 -6.14
N TYR A 77 -17.35 -15.11 -6.55
CA TYR A 77 -16.83 -15.01 -7.93
C TYR A 77 -15.43 -15.63 -8.06
N GLY A 78 -14.87 -16.18 -6.98
CA GLY A 78 -13.53 -16.76 -6.99
C GLY A 78 -12.39 -15.75 -7.06
N GLY A 79 -12.67 -14.44 -7.00
CA GLY A 79 -11.67 -13.37 -7.09
C GLY A 79 -12.30 -11.98 -7.29
N ILE A 80 -11.46 -10.94 -7.24
CA ILE A 80 -11.88 -9.53 -7.33
C ILE A 80 -12.49 -9.24 -8.71
N HIS A 81 -13.70 -8.67 -8.71
CA HIS A 81 -14.41 -8.29 -9.94
C HIS A 81 -14.42 -6.76 -10.13
N PRO A 82 -13.67 -6.18 -11.10
CA PRO A 82 -13.45 -4.74 -11.21
C PRO A 82 -14.72 -3.87 -11.24
N ASN A 83 -15.76 -4.29 -11.99
CA ASN A 83 -17.01 -3.52 -12.07
C ASN A 83 -17.76 -3.46 -10.73
N ILE A 84 -17.73 -4.55 -9.95
CA ILE A 84 -18.41 -4.59 -8.64
C ILE A 84 -17.65 -3.71 -7.66
N VAL A 85 -16.32 -3.78 -7.67
CA VAL A 85 -15.46 -2.92 -6.84
C VAL A 85 -15.72 -1.45 -7.13
N MET A 86 -15.80 -1.06 -8.41
CA MET A 86 -16.10 0.32 -8.80
C MET A 86 -17.45 0.78 -8.22
N HIS A 87 -18.51 -0.03 -8.35
CA HIS A 87 -19.82 0.30 -7.80
C HIS A 87 -19.82 0.40 -6.27
N GLU A 88 -19.09 -0.47 -5.58
CA GLU A 88 -18.97 -0.41 -4.13
C GLU A 88 -18.19 0.83 -3.69
N HIS A 89 -17.10 1.21 -4.35
CA HIS A 89 -16.40 2.47 -4.05
C HIS A 89 -17.29 3.68 -4.27
N GLN A 90 -18.06 3.73 -5.37
CA GLN A 90 -19.02 4.81 -5.64
C GLN A 90 -20.05 4.95 -4.51
N ARG A 91 -20.53 3.82 -3.99
CA ARG A 91 -21.54 3.78 -2.93
C ARG A 91 -20.96 4.14 -1.55
N GLN A 92 -19.74 3.69 -1.26
CA GLN A 92 -19.18 3.71 0.09
C GLN A 92 -18.28 4.90 0.39
N LEU A 93 -17.61 5.46 -0.62
CA LEU A 93 -16.56 6.46 -0.41
C LEU A 93 -17.08 7.73 0.26
N ALA A 94 -18.16 8.33 -0.24
CA ALA A 94 -18.70 9.57 0.33
C ALA A 94 -19.20 9.39 1.79
N PRO A 95 -20.00 8.36 2.13
CA PRO A 95 -20.34 8.07 3.53
C PRO A 95 -19.12 7.82 4.43
N LEU A 96 -18.09 7.16 3.91
CA LEU A 96 -16.86 6.90 4.64
C LEU A 96 -16.09 8.18 4.95
N ILE A 97 -15.93 9.06 3.95
CA ILE A 97 -15.33 10.39 4.12
C ILE A 97 -16.10 11.21 5.16
N GLN A 98 -17.43 11.27 5.05
CA GLN A 98 -18.27 11.98 6.01
C GLN A 98 -18.04 11.46 7.44
N SER A 99 -18.05 10.14 7.62
CA SER A 99 -17.81 9.52 8.93
C SER A 99 -16.43 9.85 9.49
N VAL A 100 -15.39 9.80 8.66
CA VAL A 100 -14.02 10.15 9.07
C VAL A 100 -13.92 11.63 9.45
N LEU A 101 -14.47 12.54 8.66
CA LEU A 101 -14.41 13.97 8.95
C LEU A 101 -15.20 14.34 10.21
N THR A 102 -16.40 13.78 10.41
CA THR A 102 -17.20 14.03 11.62
C THR A 102 -16.51 13.55 12.89
N GLU A 103 -15.75 12.47 12.84
CA GLU A 103 -14.97 11.99 13.99
C GLU A 103 -13.66 12.75 14.15
N ALA A 104 -12.99 13.14 13.06
CA ALA A 104 -11.81 13.98 13.11
C ALA A 104 -12.10 15.37 13.71
N GLU A 105 -13.29 15.93 13.49
CA GLU A 105 -13.74 17.17 14.14
C GLU A 105 -13.76 17.06 15.68
N LYS A 106 -14.10 15.88 16.22
CA LYS A 106 -14.09 15.63 17.68
C LYS A 106 -12.66 15.56 18.24
N LEU A 107 -11.67 15.35 17.37
CA LEU A 107 -10.25 15.29 17.70
C LEU A 107 -9.53 16.62 17.43
N ASP A 108 -10.29 17.72 17.26
CA ASP A 108 -9.79 19.05 16.91
C ASP A 108 -9.03 19.12 15.55
N ALA A 109 -9.22 18.11 14.71
CA ALA A 109 -8.73 18.06 13.33
C ALA A 109 -9.81 18.51 12.34
N SER A 110 -10.55 19.56 12.71
CA SER A 110 -11.68 20.09 11.92
C SER A 110 -11.26 20.76 10.61
N ILE A 111 -9.97 21.12 10.49
CA ILE A 111 -9.45 21.82 9.32
C ILE A 111 -8.54 20.87 8.54
N ILE A 112 -9.03 20.42 7.40
CA ILE A 112 -8.21 19.74 6.39
C ILE A 112 -7.44 20.79 5.60
N ASP A 113 -6.13 20.56 5.47
CA ASP A 113 -5.17 21.46 4.83
C ASP A 113 -4.75 20.95 3.45
N ILE A 114 -4.79 19.63 3.23
CA ILE A 114 -4.41 18.97 1.98
C ILE A 114 -5.35 17.79 1.73
N VAL A 115 -5.76 17.59 0.48
CA VAL A 115 -6.42 16.35 0.04
C VAL A 115 -5.43 15.54 -0.77
N SER A 116 -5.24 14.28 -0.39
CA SER A 116 -4.36 13.34 -1.07
C SER A 116 -5.15 12.10 -1.50
N VAL A 117 -4.76 11.54 -2.62
CA VAL A 117 -5.46 10.40 -3.22
C VAL A 117 -4.51 9.54 -4.04
N THR A 118 -4.74 8.23 -4.02
CA THR A 118 -4.04 7.31 -4.91
C THR A 118 -4.41 7.59 -6.36
N ARG A 119 -3.44 8.02 -7.15
CA ARG A 119 -3.61 8.23 -8.60
C ARG A 119 -3.37 6.93 -9.39
N GLY A 120 -2.51 6.06 -8.87
CA GLY A 120 -2.21 4.75 -9.45
C GLY A 120 -0.91 4.16 -8.91
N PRO A 121 -0.47 2.98 -9.38
CA PRO A 121 -1.20 2.06 -10.26
C PRO A 121 -2.46 1.47 -9.60
N GLY A 122 -3.31 0.79 -10.37
CA GLY A 122 -4.53 0.16 -9.86
C GLY A 122 -5.63 -0.02 -10.92
N MET A 123 -6.83 -0.42 -10.48
CA MET A 123 -7.99 -0.54 -11.37
C MET A 123 -8.53 0.83 -11.75
N LEU A 124 -8.64 1.13 -13.05
CA LEU A 124 -9.03 2.47 -13.56
C LEU A 124 -10.36 2.98 -12.98
N GLY A 125 -11.40 2.14 -12.96
CA GLY A 125 -12.72 2.54 -12.45
C GLY A 125 -12.66 2.97 -10.98
N PRO A 126 -12.23 2.08 -10.07
CA PRO A 126 -11.95 2.38 -8.66
C PRO A 126 -11.10 3.65 -8.45
N LEU A 127 -9.95 3.78 -9.15
CA LEU A 127 -9.08 4.95 -9.08
C LEU A 127 -9.81 6.24 -9.50
N ALA A 128 -10.59 6.19 -10.58
CA ALA A 128 -11.34 7.34 -11.07
C ALA A 128 -12.38 7.83 -10.05
N VAL A 129 -13.02 6.92 -9.32
CA VAL A 129 -13.96 7.26 -8.24
C VAL A 129 -13.25 8.06 -7.16
N GLY A 130 -12.16 7.53 -6.61
CA GLY A 130 -11.38 8.21 -5.57
C GLY A 130 -10.84 9.56 -6.05
N LEU A 131 -10.21 9.59 -7.21
CA LEU A 131 -9.57 10.79 -7.75
C LEU A 131 -10.58 11.91 -8.04
N ASN A 132 -11.73 11.61 -8.64
CA ASN A 132 -12.75 12.60 -8.92
C ASN A 132 -13.39 13.15 -7.63
N THR A 133 -13.62 12.29 -6.64
CA THR A 133 -14.07 12.74 -5.30
C THR A 133 -13.03 13.64 -4.64
N ALA A 134 -11.75 13.27 -4.69
CA ALA A 134 -10.65 14.07 -4.14
C ALA A 134 -10.53 15.45 -4.80
N LYS A 135 -10.67 15.54 -6.12
CA LYS A 135 -10.71 16.82 -6.86
C LYS A 135 -11.87 17.70 -6.39
N GLY A 136 -13.07 17.13 -6.27
CA GLY A 136 -14.25 17.85 -5.77
C GLY A 136 -14.05 18.40 -4.36
N LEU A 137 -13.45 17.61 -3.47
CA LEU A 137 -13.08 18.04 -2.11
C LEU A 137 -12.02 19.13 -2.11
N ALA A 138 -10.94 18.98 -2.89
CA ALA A 138 -9.88 19.97 -2.99
C ALA A 138 -10.42 21.33 -3.46
N VAL A 139 -11.28 21.33 -4.49
CA VAL A 139 -11.96 22.54 -4.99
C VAL A 139 -12.90 23.14 -3.93
N GLY A 140 -13.76 22.32 -3.32
CA GLY A 140 -14.74 22.78 -2.33
C GLY A 140 -14.11 23.33 -1.06
N LEU A 141 -13.01 22.73 -0.61
CA LEU A 141 -12.25 23.16 0.57
C LEU A 141 -11.23 24.27 0.27
N LYS A 142 -10.93 24.52 -1.02
CA LYS A 142 -9.87 25.42 -1.49
C LYS A 142 -8.50 25.05 -0.93
N VAL A 143 -8.15 23.77 -1.06
CA VAL A 143 -6.88 23.19 -0.56
C VAL A 143 -6.15 22.47 -1.70
N PRO A 144 -4.82 22.32 -1.62
CA PRO A 144 -4.06 21.58 -2.63
C PRO A 144 -4.51 20.11 -2.70
N LEU A 145 -4.41 19.57 -3.92
CA LEU A 145 -4.53 18.15 -4.22
C LEU A 145 -3.13 17.54 -4.38
N ILE A 146 -2.91 16.33 -3.88
CA ILE A 146 -1.69 15.55 -4.16
C ILE A 146 -2.08 14.16 -4.68
N GLY A 147 -1.72 13.88 -5.93
CA GLY A 147 -1.85 12.55 -6.54
C GLY A 147 -0.66 11.67 -6.17
N VAL A 148 -0.92 10.63 -5.38
CA VAL A 148 0.12 9.77 -4.81
C VAL A 148 0.24 8.46 -5.60
N HIS A 149 1.47 7.99 -5.76
CA HIS A 149 1.75 6.65 -6.28
C HIS A 149 1.49 5.60 -5.21
N HIS A 150 0.65 4.61 -5.49
CA HIS A 150 0.24 3.57 -4.55
C HIS A 150 1.44 2.86 -3.90
N MET A 151 2.41 2.42 -4.72
CA MET A 151 3.62 1.76 -4.20
C MET A 151 4.50 2.71 -3.37
N LEU A 152 4.52 4.02 -3.66
CA LEU A 152 5.24 4.99 -2.83
C LEU A 152 4.62 5.08 -1.44
N GLY A 153 3.28 4.98 -1.35
CA GLY A 153 2.57 4.79 -0.09
C GLY A 153 3.14 3.61 0.70
N HIS A 154 3.20 2.42 0.10
CA HIS A 154 3.74 1.22 0.76
C HIS A 154 5.23 1.34 1.16
N LEU A 155 6.05 2.02 0.35
CA LEU A 155 7.47 2.27 0.67
C LEU A 155 7.63 3.19 1.88
N LEU A 156 6.78 4.21 1.99
CA LEU A 156 6.85 5.22 3.04
C LEU A 156 5.95 4.91 4.25
N ALA A 157 5.11 3.87 4.19
CA ALA A 157 4.24 3.47 5.29
C ALA A 157 4.99 3.26 6.62
N PRO A 158 6.18 2.65 6.66
CA PRO A 158 6.93 2.51 7.90
C PRO A 158 7.38 3.86 8.51
N LYS A 159 7.48 4.92 7.71
CA LYS A 159 7.80 6.28 8.18
C LYS A 159 6.71 6.89 9.07
N LEU A 160 5.52 6.28 9.14
CA LEU A 160 4.48 6.62 10.12
C LEU A 160 4.79 6.15 11.54
N GLU A 161 5.66 5.14 11.70
CA GLU A 161 5.95 4.52 13.00
C GLU A 161 7.36 4.84 13.49
N ARG A 162 8.30 5.09 12.57
CA ARG A 162 9.70 5.38 12.89
C ARG A 162 10.35 6.20 11.78
N ASN A 163 11.37 6.98 12.11
CA ASN A 163 12.16 7.66 11.09
C ASN A 163 13.05 6.65 10.37
N ILE A 164 13.03 6.70 9.03
CA ILE A 164 13.88 5.89 8.15
C ILE A 164 14.48 6.84 7.13
N ASP A 165 15.80 6.87 7.09
CA ASP A 165 16.53 7.73 6.18
C ASP A 165 16.72 7.05 4.83
N PHE A 166 16.72 7.83 3.76
CA PHE A 166 17.22 7.34 2.48
C PHE A 166 18.76 7.25 2.52
N PRO A 167 19.38 6.35 1.75
CA PRO A 167 18.75 5.30 0.94
C PRO A 167 18.36 4.06 1.75
N PHE A 168 17.27 3.41 1.37
CA PHE A 168 16.83 2.14 1.95
C PHE A 168 16.39 1.14 0.86
N LEU A 169 16.42 -0.15 1.21
CA LEU A 169 15.96 -1.24 0.34
C LEU A 169 14.56 -1.67 0.76
N SER A 170 13.67 -1.97 -0.17
CA SER A 170 12.30 -2.37 0.13
C SER A 170 11.84 -3.59 -0.64
N LEU A 171 11.36 -4.59 0.08
CA LEU A 171 10.64 -5.73 -0.45
C LEU A 171 9.13 -5.47 -0.31
N LEU A 172 8.48 -5.28 -1.45
CA LEU A 172 7.03 -5.07 -1.54
C LEU A 172 6.37 -6.37 -1.95
N VAL A 173 5.65 -7.00 -1.03
CA VAL A 173 5.00 -8.32 -1.21
C VAL A 173 3.51 -8.24 -0.85
N SER A 174 2.67 -8.08 -1.86
CA SER A 174 1.21 -8.02 -1.75
C SER A 174 0.53 -9.08 -2.63
N GLY A 175 -0.81 -9.06 -2.69
CA GLY A 175 -1.58 -9.89 -3.62
C GLY A 175 -1.30 -9.56 -5.09
N GLY A 176 -0.95 -8.30 -5.40
CA GLY A 176 -0.71 -7.83 -6.77
C GLY A 176 0.75 -7.52 -7.11
N HIS A 177 1.64 -7.43 -6.11
CA HIS A 177 3.01 -7.00 -6.31
C HIS A 177 4.01 -7.92 -5.61
N THR A 178 5.13 -8.19 -6.28
CA THR A 178 6.34 -8.75 -5.68
C THR A 178 7.54 -8.10 -6.33
N MET A 179 8.09 -7.10 -5.65
CA MET A 179 9.19 -6.30 -6.17
C MET A 179 10.19 -5.92 -5.08
N LEU A 180 11.44 -5.76 -5.49
CA LEU A 180 12.54 -5.27 -4.69
C LEU A 180 12.98 -3.91 -5.25
N VAL A 181 12.93 -2.88 -4.42
CA VAL A 181 13.16 -1.50 -4.82
C VAL A 181 14.23 -0.87 -3.95
N TYR A 182 15.27 -0.32 -4.57
CA TYR A 182 16.26 0.52 -3.89
C TYR A 182 15.83 1.98 -4.01
N SER A 183 15.50 2.61 -2.88
CA SER A 183 15.01 3.99 -2.84
C SER A 183 16.14 4.92 -2.42
N LYS A 184 16.59 5.79 -3.33
CA LYS A 184 17.67 6.76 -3.10
C LYS A 184 17.16 8.08 -2.53
N SER A 185 15.95 8.47 -2.92
CA SER A 185 15.26 9.65 -2.40
C SER A 185 13.73 9.47 -2.54
N LEU A 186 12.96 10.50 -2.22
CA LEU A 186 11.50 10.51 -2.36
C LEU A 186 11.00 10.30 -3.81
N PHE A 187 11.83 10.62 -4.81
CA PHE A 187 11.49 10.52 -6.22
C PHE A 187 12.54 9.80 -7.05
N ASP A 188 13.49 9.10 -6.42
CA ASP A 188 14.52 8.31 -7.12
C ASP A 188 14.47 6.89 -6.58
N HIS A 189 13.83 6.02 -7.35
CA HIS A 189 13.60 4.62 -7.02
C HIS A 189 14.08 3.73 -8.16
N GLU A 190 14.91 2.75 -7.82
CA GLU A 190 15.46 1.76 -8.74
C GLU A 190 14.79 0.41 -8.46
N ILE A 191 13.99 -0.10 -9.42
CA ILE A 191 13.39 -1.42 -9.32
C ILE A 191 14.48 -2.46 -9.65
N LEU A 192 15.03 -3.10 -8.62
CA LEU A 192 16.09 -4.09 -8.78
C LEU A 192 15.53 -5.40 -9.33
N ALA A 193 14.38 -5.82 -8.81
CA ALA A 193 13.70 -7.04 -9.23
C ALA A 193 12.18 -6.89 -9.15
N THR A 194 11.48 -7.51 -10.10
CA THR A 194 10.02 -7.66 -10.08
C THR A 194 9.62 -9.07 -10.52
N THR A 195 8.38 -9.48 -10.25
CA THR A 195 7.88 -10.78 -10.72
C THR A 195 7.65 -10.77 -12.23
N LEU A 196 8.00 -11.88 -12.89
CA LEU A 196 7.72 -12.10 -14.32
C LEU A 196 6.30 -12.60 -14.59
N ASP A 197 5.65 -13.14 -13.56
CA ASP A 197 4.35 -13.80 -13.69
C ASP A 197 3.35 -13.27 -12.65
N ILE A 198 2.97 -14.08 -11.67
CA ILE A 198 2.04 -13.71 -10.60
C ILE A 198 2.82 -13.20 -9.39
N ALA A 199 2.17 -12.44 -8.52
CA ALA A 199 2.76 -12.04 -7.25
C ALA A 199 2.77 -13.22 -6.25
N VAL A 200 3.64 -13.16 -5.24
CA VAL A 200 3.72 -14.17 -4.19
C VAL A 200 2.40 -14.29 -3.42
N GLY A 201 1.69 -13.17 -3.20
CA GLY A 201 0.38 -13.20 -2.54
C GLY A 201 -0.67 -13.97 -3.34
N ASP A 202 -0.75 -13.74 -4.66
CA ASP A 202 -1.65 -14.49 -5.55
C ASP A 202 -1.28 -15.99 -5.61
N TYR A 203 0.02 -16.31 -5.64
CA TYR A 203 0.49 -17.69 -5.54
C TYR A 203 0.01 -18.38 -4.24
N LEU A 204 0.20 -17.72 -3.09
CA LEU A 204 -0.24 -18.25 -1.80
C LEU A 204 -1.77 -18.40 -1.74
N ASP A 205 -2.50 -17.42 -2.27
CA ASP A 205 -3.97 -17.46 -2.29
C ASP A 205 -4.50 -18.61 -3.16
N LYS A 206 -3.91 -18.82 -4.33
CA LYS A 206 -4.24 -19.96 -5.22
C LYS A 206 -3.91 -21.29 -4.57
N CYS A 207 -2.78 -21.41 -3.89
CA CYS A 207 -2.42 -22.64 -3.18
C CYS A 207 -3.36 -22.91 -1.99
N ALA A 208 -3.79 -21.87 -1.26
CA ALA A 208 -4.76 -22.00 -0.19
C ALA A 208 -6.12 -22.51 -0.70
N ARG A 209 -6.56 -21.99 -1.85
CA ARG A 209 -7.77 -22.46 -2.58
C ARG A 209 -7.62 -23.91 -3.03
N LEU A 210 -6.50 -24.25 -3.65
CA LEU A 210 -6.18 -25.60 -4.14
C LEU A 210 -6.21 -26.63 -2.99
N LEU A 211 -5.67 -26.26 -1.83
CA LEU A 211 -5.67 -27.11 -0.63
C LEU A 211 -7.02 -27.14 0.12
N ARG A 212 -8.02 -26.38 -0.33
CA ARG A 212 -9.34 -26.22 0.32
C ARG A 212 -9.25 -25.79 1.78
N ILE A 213 -8.28 -24.92 2.08
CA ILE A 213 -8.11 -24.39 3.44
C ILE A 213 -9.29 -23.45 3.73
N PRO A 214 -10.01 -23.60 4.86
CA PRO A 214 -11.06 -22.66 5.24
C PRO A 214 -10.44 -21.34 5.71
N TRP A 215 -10.90 -20.22 5.15
CA TRP A 215 -10.36 -18.89 5.47
C TRP A 215 -11.12 -18.14 6.55
N ASN A 216 -12.34 -18.53 6.94
CA ASN A 216 -13.01 -18.00 8.15
C ASN A 216 -12.95 -16.46 8.35
N GLY A 217 -13.06 -15.68 7.27
CA GLY A 217 -13.03 -14.21 7.32
C GLY A 217 -11.64 -13.55 7.27
N GLU A 218 -10.55 -14.32 7.11
CA GLU A 218 -9.21 -13.82 6.77
C GLU A 218 -8.87 -14.03 5.28
N MET A 219 -7.76 -13.45 4.84
CA MET A 219 -7.23 -13.66 3.49
C MET A 219 -6.77 -15.12 3.31
N PRO A 220 -6.89 -15.71 2.11
CA PRO A 220 -6.47 -17.10 1.87
C PRO A 220 -5.01 -17.38 2.24
N ALA A 221 -4.08 -16.49 1.89
CA ALA A 221 -2.67 -16.60 2.25
C ALA A 221 -2.41 -16.55 3.77
N ALA A 222 -3.19 -15.79 4.52
CA ALA A 222 -3.11 -15.75 5.99
C ALA A 222 -3.62 -17.06 6.61
N ALA A 223 -4.72 -17.60 6.06
CA ALA A 223 -5.23 -18.90 6.44
C ALA A 223 -4.22 -20.03 6.15
N LEU A 224 -3.50 -19.93 5.03
CA LEU A 224 -2.43 -20.87 4.68
C LEU A 224 -1.30 -20.89 5.72
N GLU A 225 -0.84 -19.71 6.16
CA GLU A 225 0.18 -19.61 7.22
C GLU A 225 -0.28 -20.32 8.50
N ARG A 226 -1.50 -20.01 8.96
CA ARG A 226 -2.08 -20.54 10.19
C ARG A 226 -2.38 -22.05 10.10
N TYR A 227 -2.66 -22.54 8.90
CA TYR A 227 -2.93 -23.94 8.60
C TYR A 227 -1.65 -24.78 8.50
N SER A 228 -0.54 -24.16 8.09
CA SER A 228 0.75 -24.81 7.94
C SER A 228 1.26 -25.38 9.27
N VAL A 229 1.91 -26.54 9.21
CA VAL A 229 2.49 -27.22 10.38
C VAL A 229 3.96 -27.50 10.09
N VAL A 230 4.83 -27.14 11.04
CA VAL A 230 6.29 -27.27 10.94
C VAL A 230 6.78 -28.71 11.20
N SER A 231 5.95 -29.56 11.80
CA SER A 231 6.35 -30.91 12.21
C SER A 231 6.41 -31.90 11.04
N ASP A 232 7.56 -32.54 10.90
CA ASP A 232 8.04 -33.43 9.83
C ASP A 232 8.42 -32.74 8.51
N VAL A 233 9.74 -32.57 8.35
CA VAL A 233 10.43 -32.18 7.10
C VAL A 233 10.31 -33.31 6.09
N THR A 234 9.09 -33.62 5.65
CA THR A 234 8.96 -34.46 4.47
C THR A 234 9.20 -33.57 3.26
N GLU A 235 10.27 -33.88 2.55
CA GLU A 235 10.62 -33.20 1.32
C GLU A 235 9.60 -33.57 0.23
N PHE A 236 8.86 -32.56 -0.23
CA PHE A 236 8.14 -32.67 -1.49
C PHE A 236 9.09 -32.27 -2.62
N PRO A 237 8.96 -32.85 -3.83
CA PRO A 237 9.81 -32.53 -4.98
C PRO A 237 9.45 -31.17 -5.58
N LEU A 238 9.58 -30.11 -4.79
CA LEU A 238 9.40 -28.72 -5.20
C LEU A 238 10.77 -28.12 -5.51
N HIS A 239 10.87 -27.50 -6.67
CA HIS A 239 12.10 -26.85 -7.13
C HIS A 239 11.93 -25.34 -7.11
N VAL A 240 12.93 -24.68 -6.51
CA VAL A 240 13.01 -23.21 -6.49
C VAL A 240 13.04 -22.68 -7.92
N PRO A 241 12.19 -21.70 -8.28
CA PRO A 241 12.16 -21.12 -9.61
C PRO A 241 13.49 -20.49 -9.99
N LEU A 242 13.78 -20.47 -11.29
CA LEU A 242 14.98 -19.81 -11.84
C LEU A 242 16.32 -20.29 -11.23
N SER A 243 16.36 -21.50 -10.65
CA SER A 243 17.53 -22.07 -9.96
C SER A 243 18.56 -22.74 -10.88
N LYS A 244 18.32 -22.79 -12.20
CA LYS A 244 19.21 -23.47 -13.17
C LYS A 244 20.07 -22.48 -13.98
N ASN A 245 21.37 -22.75 -14.01
CA ASN A 245 22.40 -22.13 -14.87
C ASN A 245 22.23 -20.61 -15.05
N ALA A 246 22.02 -20.16 -16.29
CA ALA A 246 21.97 -18.75 -16.67
C ALA A 246 20.83 -17.94 -16.03
N LYS A 247 19.74 -18.58 -15.59
CA LYS A 247 18.57 -17.89 -15.02
C LYS A 247 18.73 -17.56 -13.53
N THR A 248 19.72 -18.16 -12.86
CA THR A 248 20.02 -17.90 -11.44
C THR A 248 20.35 -16.43 -11.19
N ARG A 249 21.13 -15.83 -12.09
CA ARG A 249 21.58 -14.44 -12.04
C ARG A 249 20.55 -13.40 -12.49
N LEU A 250 19.35 -13.82 -12.89
CA LEU A 250 18.30 -12.86 -13.25
C LEU A 250 17.71 -12.23 -11.99
N HIS A 251 17.66 -10.89 -11.96
CA HIS A 251 16.99 -10.11 -10.92
C HIS A 251 15.48 -10.07 -11.15
N CYS A 252 14.85 -11.23 -11.02
CA CYS A 252 13.40 -11.34 -11.14
C CYS A 252 12.85 -12.48 -10.28
N PHE A 253 11.58 -12.32 -9.92
CA PHE A 253 10.80 -13.33 -9.21
C PHE A 253 9.91 -14.10 -10.20
N SER A 254 9.44 -15.28 -9.80
CA SER A 254 8.55 -16.13 -10.59
C SER A 254 7.90 -17.14 -9.65
N PHE A 255 6.58 -17.29 -9.72
CA PHE A 255 5.80 -18.12 -8.81
C PHE A 255 4.75 -18.98 -9.54
N ALA A 256 4.36 -18.65 -10.77
CA ALA A 256 3.37 -19.43 -11.52
C ALA A 256 3.79 -20.91 -11.67
N GLY A 257 5.08 -21.17 -11.92
CA GLY A 257 5.60 -22.53 -12.01
C GLY A 257 5.62 -23.29 -10.69
N LEU A 258 5.58 -22.61 -9.53
CA LEU A 258 5.44 -23.27 -8.23
C LEU A 258 4.02 -23.79 -8.04
N GLN A 259 3.01 -23.02 -8.45
CA GLN A 259 1.61 -23.44 -8.35
C GLN A 259 1.39 -24.79 -9.05
N THR A 260 1.92 -24.95 -10.27
CA THR A 260 1.81 -26.20 -11.03
C THR A 260 2.55 -27.37 -10.36
N GLN A 261 3.68 -27.11 -9.70
CA GLN A 261 4.40 -28.16 -8.95
C GLN A 261 3.58 -28.63 -7.73
N VAL A 262 2.98 -27.68 -7.01
CA VAL A 262 2.12 -27.96 -5.84
C VAL A 262 0.89 -28.77 -6.26
N GLU A 263 0.25 -28.40 -7.37
CA GLU A 263 -0.88 -29.14 -7.92
C GLU A 263 -0.52 -30.59 -8.25
N LYS A 264 0.61 -30.82 -8.92
CA LYS A 264 1.10 -32.18 -9.22
C LYS A 264 1.35 -32.99 -7.95
N VAL A 265 2.01 -32.40 -6.96
CA VAL A 265 2.27 -33.06 -5.66
C VAL A 265 0.96 -33.43 -4.98
N LEU A 266 -0.01 -32.51 -4.94
CA LEU A 266 -1.33 -32.76 -4.35
C LEU A 266 -2.04 -33.90 -5.08
N THR A 267 -2.09 -33.89 -6.41
CA THR A 267 -2.71 -34.94 -7.23
C THR A 267 -2.10 -36.32 -6.96
N CYS A 268 -0.78 -36.43 -6.90
CA CYS A 268 -0.09 -37.69 -6.60
C CYS A 268 -0.40 -38.24 -5.20
N LEU A 269 -0.78 -37.38 -4.25
CA LEU A 269 -1.04 -37.72 -2.86
C LEU A 269 -2.54 -37.85 -2.53
N GLY A 270 -3.38 -38.04 -3.56
CA GLY A 270 -4.83 -38.24 -3.42
C GLY A 270 -5.67 -37.02 -3.77
N GLY A 271 -5.08 -35.94 -4.25
CA GLY A 271 -5.80 -34.75 -4.70
C GLY A 271 -6.66 -34.16 -3.59
N GLU A 272 -7.96 -34.00 -3.86
CA GLU A 272 -8.91 -33.45 -2.89
C GLU A 272 -9.13 -34.34 -1.67
N THR A 273 -8.97 -35.66 -1.81
CA THR A 273 -9.13 -36.65 -0.74
C THR A 273 -7.84 -36.90 0.03
N ALA A 274 -6.77 -36.16 -0.29
CA ALA A 274 -5.52 -36.22 0.45
C ALA A 274 -5.77 -35.98 1.95
N PRO A 275 -5.14 -36.77 2.85
CA PRO A 275 -5.28 -36.59 4.29
C PRO A 275 -4.93 -35.16 4.75
N GLU A 276 -5.64 -34.69 5.78
CA GLU A 276 -5.50 -33.34 6.32
C GLU A 276 -4.04 -33.01 6.74
N ASN A 277 -3.35 -33.96 7.37
CA ASN A 277 -1.94 -33.81 7.75
C ASN A 277 -1.01 -33.63 6.54
N VAL A 278 -1.29 -34.31 5.42
CA VAL A 278 -0.55 -34.15 4.17
C VAL A 278 -0.77 -32.75 3.61
N LYS A 279 -2.02 -32.27 3.57
CA LYS A 279 -2.33 -30.90 3.12
C LYS A 279 -1.63 -29.83 3.96
N ARG A 280 -1.57 -30.00 5.29
CA ARG A 280 -0.85 -29.07 6.21
C ARG A 280 0.64 -29.02 5.94
N ARG A 281 1.25 -30.17 5.62
CA ARG A 281 2.65 -30.26 5.23
C ARG A 281 2.90 -29.64 3.85
N ILE A 282 2.00 -29.84 2.88
CA ILE A 282 2.07 -29.15 1.57
C ILE A 282 1.97 -27.64 1.78
N ALA A 283 1.06 -27.15 2.64
CA ALA A 283 0.96 -25.72 2.97
C ALA A 283 2.27 -25.14 3.53
N TYR A 284 2.96 -25.88 4.41
CA TYR A 284 4.28 -25.49 4.89
C TYR A 284 5.32 -25.44 3.75
N ALA A 285 5.34 -26.45 2.87
CA ALA A 285 6.26 -26.48 1.74
C ALA A 285 6.00 -25.34 0.73
N VAL A 286 4.72 -24.99 0.51
CA VAL A 286 4.28 -23.87 -0.35
C VAL A 286 4.88 -22.54 0.11
N GLN A 287 4.79 -22.21 1.40
CA GLN A 287 5.37 -20.97 1.93
C GLN A 287 6.90 -21.04 1.97
N SER A 288 7.47 -22.20 2.34
CA SER A 288 8.91 -22.41 2.43
C SER A 288 9.62 -22.17 1.11
N ILE A 289 9.15 -22.82 0.03
CA ILE A 289 9.79 -22.71 -1.28
C ILE A 289 9.66 -21.31 -1.88
N ALA A 290 8.54 -20.62 -1.65
CA ALA A 290 8.31 -19.29 -2.19
C ALA A 290 9.14 -18.23 -1.48
N PHE A 291 9.28 -18.32 -0.16
CA PHE A 291 10.08 -17.37 0.60
C PHE A 291 11.58 -17.65 0.49
N ASP A 292 11.99 -18.91 0.32
CA ASP A 292 13.36 -19.26 -0.05
C ASP A 292 13.74 -18.66 -1.42
N HIS A 293 12.84 -18.75 -2.41
CA HIS A 293 13.02 -18.05 -3.70
C HIS A 293 13.22 -16.54 -3.52
N ILE A 294 12.36 -15.90 -2.71
CA ILE A 294 12.47 -14.47 -2.41
C ILE A 294 13.82 -14.16 -1.77
N CYS A 295 14.21 -14.88 -0.71
CA CYS A 295 15.46 -14.62 0.01
C CYS A 295 16.68 -14.78 -0.90
N ARG A 296 16.70 -15.81 -1.77
CA ARG A 296 17.80 -16.02 -2.73
C ARG A 296 17.93 -14.86 -3.72
N LYS A 297 16.80 -14.37 -4.24
CA LYS A 297 16.80 -13.25 -5.20
C LYS A 297 17.12 -11.91 -4.53
N VAL A 298 16.66 -11.70 -3.30
CA VAL A 298 17.05 -10.53 -2.50
C VAL A 298 18.55 -10.54 -2.23
N ARG A 299 19.11 -11.66 -1.75
CA ARG A 299 20.56 -11.79 -1.52
C ARG A 299 21.37 -11.54 -2.79
N LEU A 300 20.92 -12.08 -3.93
CA LEU A 300 21.55 -11.82 -5.23
C LEU A 300 21.59 -10.32 -5.55
N CYS A 301 20.45 -9.63 -5.44
CA CYS A 301 20.39 -8.19 -5.72
C CYS A 301 21.23 -7.38 -4.71
N MET A 302 21.27 -7.78 -3.44
CA MET A 302 22.06 -7.09 -2.42
C MET A 302 23.57 -7.23 -2.66
N ASN A 303 24.04 -8.36 -3.20
CA ASN A 303 25.46 -8.52 -3.57
C ASN A 303 25.88 -7.48 -4.63
N ASP A 304 24.97 -7.09 -5.52
CA ASP A 304 25.21 -6.07 -6.55
C ASP A 304 25.11 -4.63 -6.01
N LEU A 305 24.75 -4.48 -4.73
CA LEU A 305 24.68 -3.20 -4.03
C LEU A 305 25.76 -3.06 -2.94
N VAL A 306 26.81 -3.90 -2.93
CA VAL A 306 27.82 -3.93 -1.85
C VAL A 306 28.46 -2.56 -1.57
N ASP A 307 28.65 -1.74 -2.61
CA ASP A 307 29.23 -0.39 -2.51
C ASP A 307 28.20 0.72 -2.23
N LYS A 308 26.90 0.39 -2.17
CA LYS A 308 25.82 1.36 -1.96
C LYS A 308 25.34 1.32 -0.51
N PRO A 309 25.16 2.49 0.15
CA PRO A 309 24.65 2.52 1.51
C PRO A 309 23.20 2.03 1.58
N ILE A 310 22.85 1.32 2.66
CA ILE A 310 21.48 0.86 2.94
C ILE A 310 21.20 1.11 4.42
N SER A 311 20.32 2.07 4.72
CA SER A 311 19.97 2.43 6.11
C SER A 311 19.07 1.37 6.77
N ALA A 312 18.21 0.73 5.98
CA ALA A 312 17.23 -0.25 6.44
C ALA A 312 16.77 -1.16 5.31
N PHE A 313 16.33 -2.36 5.68
CA PHE A 313 15.58 -3.26 4.81
C PHE A 313 14.10 -3.21 5.21
N VAL A 314 13.27 -2.58 4.39
CA VAL A 314 11.83 -2.46 4.61
C VAL A 314 11.10 -3.65 3.97
N CYS A 315 10.16 -4.27 4.68
CA CYS A 315 9.27 -5.29 4.13
C CYS A 315 7.81 -4.87 4.35
N SER A 316 7.10 -4.55 3.27
CA SER A 316 5.71 -4.08 3.30
C SER A 316 4.83 -4.79 2.27
N GLY A 317 3.51 -4.57 2.35
CA GLY A 317 2.49 -5.33 1.63
C GLY A 317 1.85 -6.42 2.49
N GLY A 318 0.69 -6.94 2.04
CA GLY A 318 -0.11 -7.89 2.83
C GLY A 318 0.64 -9.17 3.27
N VAL A 319 1.55 -9.68 2.42
CA VAL A 319 2.34 -10.88 2.72
C VAL A 319 3.46 -10.58 3.72
N ALA A 320 3.87 -9.32 3.86
CA ALA A 320 4.84 -8.91 4.88
C ALA A 320 4.32 -9.11 6.31
N ARG A 321 3.03 -9.43 6.52
CA ARG A 321 2.46 -9.83 7.82
C ARG A 321 2.82 -11.27 8.22
N ASN A 322 3.24 -12.09 7.26
CA ASN A 322 3.57 -13.48 7.48
C ASN A 322 4.83 -13.61 8.37
N ARG A 323 4.69 -14.27 9.52
CA ARG A 323 5.75 -14.42 10.53
C ARG A 323 6.88 -15.30 10.00
N TYR A 324 6.55 -16.32 9.22
CA TYR A 324 7.54 -17.22 8.65
C TYR A 324 8.45 -16.48 7.64
N LEU A 325 7.88 -15.64 6.76
CA LEU A 325 8.65 -14.75 5.89
C LEU A 325 9.54 -13.78 6.69
N ARG A 326 8.98 -13.12 7.72
CA ARG A 326 9.75 -12.20 8.57
C ARG A 326 10.97 -12.90 9.18
N ASN A 327 10.78 -14.09 9.73
CA ASN A 327 11.87 -14.87 10.33
C ASN A 327 12.94 -15.24 9.29
N MET A 328 12.54 -15.66 8.09
CA MET A 328 13.49 -15.96 7.01
C MET A 328 14.29 -14.72 6.59
N LEU A 329 13.65 -13.55 6.51
CA LEU A 329 14.33 -12.29 6.20
C LEU A 329 15.31 -11.88 7.31
N VAL A 330 14.95 -12.03 8.58
CA VAL A 330 15.86 -11.77 9.71
C VAL A 330 17.11 -12.65 9.61
N VAL A 331 16.95 -13.95 9.40
CA VAL A 331 18.07 -14.89 9.27
C VAL A 331 18.92 -14.61 8.03
N MET A 332 18.27 -14.25 6.91
CA MET A 332 18.98 -13.88 5.68
C MET A 332 19.84 -12.62 5.90
N LEU A 333 19.27 -11.58 6.52
CA LEU A 333 19.96 -10.31 6.78
C LEU A 333 21.07 -10.46 7.82
N SER A 334 20.90 -11.29 8.85
CA SER A 334 21.97 -11.54 9.84
C SER A 334 23.19 -12.23 9.25
N ASN A 335 22.99 -13.01 8.18
CA ASN A 335 24.05 -13.73 7.48
C ASN A 335 24.62 -12.94 6.28
N PHE A 336 24.16 -11.71 6.07
CA PHE A 336 24.67 -10.83 5.02
C PHE A 336 25.85 -10.04 5.58
N GLU A 337 27.07 -10.46 5.23
CA GLU A 337 28.29 -9.73 5.58
C GLU A 337 28.33 -8.41 4.80
N THR A 338 28.34 -7.30 5.51
CA THR A 338 28.62 -5.98 4.96
C THR A 338 30.03 -5.58 5.35
N ASP A 339 30.79 -4.93 4.44
CA ASP A 339 32.07 -4.30 4.80
C ASP A 339 31.90 -3.20 5.86
N THR A 340 30.67 -2.72 6.05
CA THR A 340 30.30 -1.83 7.16
C THR A 340 30.06 -2.64 8.44
N SER A 341 30.57 -2.15 9.56
CA SER A 341 30.39 -2.72 10.91
C SER A 341 28.95 -2.69 11.45
N HIS A 342 27.96 -2.41 10.60
CA HIS A 342 26.57 -2.14 10.97
C HIS A 342 25.63 -3.12 10.27
N SER A 343 24.83 -3.85 11.06
CA SER A 343 23.78 -4.72 10.52
C SER A 343 22.64 -3.89 9.91
N ILE A 344 22.08 -4.38 8.79
CA ILE A 344 20.94 -3.73 8.14
C ILE A 344 19.66 -4.10 8.91
N PRO A 345 18.96 -3.16 9.56
CA PRO A 345 17.77 -3.47 10.33
C PRO A 345 16.60 -3.84 9.42
N LEU A 346 15.89 -4.93 9.77
CA LEU A 346 14.61 -5.27 9.16
C LEU A 346 13.50 -4.39 9.74
N VAL A 347 12.81 -3.67 8.88
CA VAL A 347 11.66 -2.84 9.23
C VAL A 347 10.40 -3.38 8.56
N CYS A 348 9.51 -3.95 9.36
CA CYS A 348 8.15 -4.25 8.93
C CYS A 348 7.19 -3.30 9.64
N PRO A 349 6.29 -2.59 8.93
CA PRO A 349 5.28 -1.77 9.57
C PRO A 349 4.27 -2.64 10.33
N SER A 350 3.45 -2.04 11.18
CA SER A 350 2.32 -2.75 11.81
C SER A 350 1.40 -3.39 10.77
N ALA A 351 0.63 -4.38 11.22
CA ALA A 351 -0.25 -5.15 10.35
C ALA A 351 -1.27 -4.26 9.60
N ASP A 352 -1.77 -3.20 10.25
CA ASP A 352 -2.74 -2.28 9.67
C ASP A 352 -2.13 -1.37 8.60
N LEU A 353 -0.81 -1.14 8.65
CA LEU A 353 -0.07 -0.35 7.67
C LEU A 353 0.55 -1.20 6.55
N CYS A 354 0.61 -2.53 6.72
CA CYS A 354 1.08 -3.46 5.67
C CYS A 354 0.06 -3.65 4.54
N SER A 355 -1.23 -3.63 4.85
CA SER A 355 -2.32 -3.74 3.88
C SER A 355 -2.66 -2.38 3.27
N ASP A 356 -3.39 -2.35 2.16
CA ASP A 356 -3.78 -1.10 1.51
C ASP A 356 -4.62 -0.22 2.44
N ASN A 357 -4.18 1.02 2.63
CA ASN A 357 -4.78 1.93 3.59
C ASN A 357 -4.58 3.39 3.17
N ALA A 358 -5.43 4.29 3.66
CA ALA A 358 -5.32 5.70 3.31
C ALA A 358 -4.26 6.46 4.11
N SER A 359 -3.83 5.94 5.27
CA SER A 359 -2.76 6.56 6.06
C SER A 359 -1.43 6.58 5.33
N MET A 360 -1.07 5.50 4.61
CA MET A 360 0.15 5.48 3.80
C MET A 360 0.12 6.52 2.66
N ILE A 361 -1.07 6.78 2.11
CA ILE A 361 -1.27 7.77 1.05
C ILE A 361 -1.16 9.19 1.60
N ALA A 362 -1.81 9.46 2.73
CA ALA A 362 -1.67 10.73 3.44
C ALA A 362 -0.22 10.98 3.87
N ASN A 363 0.50 9.95 4.34
CA ASN A 363 1.90 10.08 4.74
C ASN A 363 2.82 10.39 3.56
N ALA A 364 2.67 9.66 2.44
CA ALA A 364 3.43 9.96 1.24
C ALA A 364 3.15 11.39 0.74
N ALA A 365 1.89 11.83 0.78
CA ALA A 365 1.54 13.21 0.45
C ALA A 365 2.16 14.24 1.41
N ILE A 366 2.28 13.95 2.70
CA ILE A 366 3.00 14.79 3.66
C ILE A 366 4.48 14.90 3.26
N GLU A 367 5.14 13.78 2.94
CA GLU A 367 6.54 13.80 2.50
C GLU A 367 6.72 14.61 1.20
N MET A 368 5.80 14.48 0.24
CA MET A 368 5.80 15.26 -0.99
C MET A 368 5.54 16.75 -0.74
N TYR A 369 4.61 17.07 0.15
CA TYR A 369 4.31 18.44 0.55
C TYR A 369 5.51 19.13 1.22
N LYS A 370 6.27 18.42 2.05
CA LYS A 370 7.53 18.92 2.63
C LYS A 370 8.54 19.35 1.56
N HIS A 371 8.48 18.73 0.37
CA HIS A 371 9.29 19.08 -0.79
C HIS A 371 8.62 20.10 -1.73
N GLY A 372 7.53 20.73 -1.29
CA GLY A 372 6.83 21.79 -2.04
C GLY A 372 6.05 21.29 -3.24
N ILE A 373 5.66 20.01 -3.27
CA ILE A 373 5.00 19.36 -4.40
C ILE A 373 3.49 19.23 -4.16
N THR A 374 2.71 19.66 -5.16
CA THR A 374 1.28 19.39 -5.28
C THR A 374 0.95 18.85 -6.65
N SER A 375 -0.31 18.57 -6.94
CA SER A 375 -0.76 18.10 -8.26
C SER A 375 -1.83 19.02 -8.85
N PRO A 376 -1.79 19.27 -10.16
CA PRO A 376 -2.84 20.03 -10.84
C PRO A 376 -4.16 19.26 -10.86
N LEU A 377 -5.28 19.97 -10.94
CA LEU A 377 -6.62 19.33 -11.03
C LEU A 377 -6.83 18.55 -12.34
N THR A 378 -5.93 18.71 -13.31
CA THR A 378 -5.96 18.01 -14.61
C THR A 378 -5.43 16.58 -14.54
N ILE A 379 -4.83 16.13 -13.43
CA ILE A 379 -4.29 14.76 -13.33
C ILE A 379 -5.35 13.69 -13.60
N GLU A 380 -4.98 12.63 -14.30
CA GLU A 380 -5.85 11.49 -14.60
C GLU A 380 -5.40 10.23 -13.85
N PRO A 381 -6.31 9.27 -13.59
CA PRO A 381 -5.92 8.01 -12.96
C PRO A 381 -5.04 7.21 -13.93
N THR A 382 -4.08 6.47 -13.39
CA THR A 382 -3.18 5.63 -14.19
C THR A 382 -3.20 4.19 -13.68
N SER A 383 -3.55 3.25 -14.54
CA SER A 383 -3.59 1.83 -14.15
C SER A 383 -2.22 1.21 -14.06
N LYS A 384 -1.32 1.62 -14.96
CA LYS A 384 0.07 1.17 -15.01
C LYS A 384 0.95 2.39 -14.84
N TRP A 385 1.52 2.50 -13.65
CA TRP A 385 2.46 3.55 -13.32
C TRP A 385 3.66 2.90 -12.68
N SER A 386 4.79 2.99 -13.37
CA SER A 386 6.04 2.44 -12.87
C SER A 386 6.65 3.40 -11.86
N LEU A 387 7.19 2.86 -10.78
CA LEU A 387 7.70 3.65 -9.66
C LEU A 387 8.96 4.44 -10.04
N ASP A 388 9.81 3.87 -10.89
CA ASP A 388 11.00 4.50 -11.47
C ASP A 388 10.68 5.64 -12.45
N ALA A 389 9.42 5.76 -12.89
CA ALA A 389 8.94 6.87 -13.72
C ALA A 389 8.47 8.08 -12.88
N LEU A 390 8.56 8.01 -11.54
CA LEU A 390 8.24 9.15 -10.69
C LEU A 390 9.27 10.26 -10.88
N SER A 391 8.84 11.39 -11.43
CA SER A 391 9.67 12.58 -11.56
C SER A 391 8.96 13.78 -10.94
N PRO A 392 9.60 14.53 -10.02
CA PRO A 392 9.00 15.73 -9.45
C PRO A 392 8.90 16.86 -10.47
N PHE A 393 9.56 16.71 -11.64
CA PHE A 393 9.54 17.67 -12.74
C PHE A 393 8.46 17.37 -13.79
N ASP A 394 7.73 16.26 -13.65
CA ASP A 394 6.61 15.96 -14.54
C ASP A 394 5.44 16.90 -14.23
N ARG A 395 5.39 18.02 -14.96
CA ARG A 395 4.35 19.06 -14.79
C ARG A 395 2.94 18.57 -15.11
N ALA A 396 2.78 17.44 -15.79
CA ALA A 396 1.47 16.83 -15.99
C ALA A 396 0.95 16.16 -14.70
N VAL A 397 1.83 15.91 -13.73
CA VAL A 397 1.55 15.16 -12.50
C VAL A 397 1.75 16.01 -11.26
N TYR A 398 2.79 16.83 -11.26
CA TYR A 398 3.23 17.62 -10.12
C TYR A 398 3.47 19.08 -10.49
N GLU A 399 3.16 19.98 -9.56
CA GLU A 399 3.45 21.39 -9.69
C GLU A 399 4.02 21.95 -8.38
N PRO A 400 4.85 23.00 -8.45
CA PRO A 400 5.30 23.68 -7.25
C PRO A 400 4.12 24.27 -6.48
N MET A 401 4.17 24.22 -5.15
CA MET A 401 3.15 24.81 -4.28
C MET A 401 2.84 26.28 -4.62
N SER A 402 3.85 27.05 -5.05
CA SER A 402 3.69 28.43 -5.50
C SER A 402 2.72 28.60 -6.69
N SER A 403 2.59 27.59 -7.56
CA SER A 403 1.66 27.61 -8.69
C SER A 403 0.20 27.49 -8.21
N PHE A 404 -0.04 26.68 -7.18
CA PHE A 404 -1.34 26.60 -6.52
C PHE A 404 -1.68 27.92 -5.81
N GLU A 405 -0.72 28.51 -5.10
CA GLU A 405 -0.88 29.79 -4.39
C GLU A 405 -1.27 30.92 -5.35
N ALA A 406 -0.58 31.03 -6.50
CA ALA A 406 -0.84 32.05 -7.51
C ALA A 406 -2.25 31.94 -8.15
N ARG A 407 -2.76 30.72 -8.38
CA ARG A 407 -4.12 30.54 -8.93
C ARG A 407 -5.22 31.01 -7.98
N HIS A 408 -4.96 30.94 -6.69
CA HIS A 408 -5.96 31.28 -5.69
C HIS A 408 -5.81 32.71 -5.19
N SER A 409 -4.67 33.38 -5.38
CA SER A 409 -4.42 34.75 -4.85
C SER A 409 -5.29 35.83 -5.51
N HIS A 410 -5.96 35.48 -6.61
CA HIS A 410 -6.82 36.37 -7.40
C HIS A 410 -8.31 36.03 -7.32
N LEU A 411 -8.73 35.13 -6.42
CA LEU A 411 -10.16 34.83 -6.21
C LEU A 411 -10.75 35.85 -5.19
N PRO A 412 -11.72 36.69 -5.60
CA PRO A 412 -12.22 37.83 -4.81
C PRO A 412 -12.90 37.48 -3.46
#